data_AF-A0A1U7UGT1-F1
#
_entry.id   AF-A0A1U7UGT1-F1
#
_cell.length_a   1.000
_cell.length_b   1.000
_cell.length_c   1.000
_cell.angle_alpha   90.00
_cell.angle_beta   90.00
_cell.angle_gamma   90.00
#
_symmetry.space_group_name_H-M   'P 1'
#
loop_
_entity.id
_entity.type
_entity.pdbx_description
1 polymer ?
#
loop_
_entity_poly.entity_id
_entity_poly.type
_entity_poly.pdbx_seq_one_letter_code
_entity_poly.pdbx_strand_id
1 'polypeptide(L)'
;MNSTAVSVISLARQRAKANFTGNKKELNSGLVNTKQQLRDLKQKLLISEATAYALANQLQQYKCEEYKDLLESVLGEELQFQEGEPVQKPRQAEELRDYRFLIKAQAKELTQLRDKLHDGRDASVSLFEHLKLLLSRGDPDDYQRKNLQEPLTEGLRLAKCLICKLRPETEDDEEVEDTPSWLSTVLQETEEKEDHQDSLEECSSTCSICHDLSDSGHQHSKSPSKKQEVDSSVDVNSEPSHYQGEEALNVLT
;
A
#
# COMPACT_ATOMS: atom_id res chain seq x y z
N MET A 1 48.93 83.44 -21.72
CA MET A 1 48.42 82.58 -20.63
C MET A 1 47.32 81.64 -21.13
N ASN A 2 47.43 81.09 -22.34
CA ASN A 2 46.26 80.61 -23.09
C ASN A 2 46.27 79.07 -23.27
N SER A 3 47.44 78.44 -23.22
CA SER A 3 47.62 77.00 -23.46
C SER A 3 47.05 76.12 -22.33
N THR A 4 47.20 76.55 -21.08
CA THR A 4 46.76 75.80 -19.90
C THR A 4 45.23 75.79 -19.78
N ALA A 5 44.58 76.93 -20.04
CA ALA A 5 43.13 77.03 -20.01
C ALA A 5 42.46 76.17 -21.10
N VAL A 6 43.01 76.15 -22.31
CA VAL A 6 42.53 75.28 -23.41
C VAL A 6 42.69 73.80 -23.06
N SER A 7 43.79 73.42 -22.40
CA SER A 7 44.04 72.04 -21.96
C SER A 7 43.04 71.56 -20.90
N VAL A 8 42.72 72.40 -19.91
CA VAL A 8 41.73 72.08 -18.86
C VAL A 8 40.32 71.89 -19.44
N ILE A 9 39.92 72.74 -20.40
CA ILE A 9 38.62 72.63 -21.08
C ILE A 9 38.55 71.33 -21.90
N SER A 10 39.63 70.97 -22.59
CA SER A 10 39.73 69.71 -23.34
C SER A 10 39.58 68.48 -22.43
N LEU A 11 40.27 68.48 -21.29
CA LEU A 11 40.22 67.39 -20.31
C LEU A 11 38.83 67.27 -19.67
N ALA A 12 38.20 68.39 -19.29
CA ALA A 12 36.84 68.41 -18.76
C ALA A 12 35.83 67.84 -19.77
N ARG A 13 35.97 68.19 -21.05
CA ARG A 13 35.15 67.65 -22.14
C ARG A 13 35.37 66.15 -22.33
N GLN A 14 36.61 65.67 -22.27
CA GLN A 14 36.93 64.25 -22.40
C GLN A 14 36.35 63.43 -21.23
N ARG A 15 36.42 63.97 -20.00
CA ARG A 15 35.82 63.36 -18.81
C ARG A 15 34.30 63.33 -18.89
N ALA A 16 33.67 64.42 -19.32
CA ALA A 16 32.22 64.46 -19.54
C ALA A 16 31.78 63.44 -20.60
N LYS A 17 32.55 63.29 -21.69
CA LYS A 17 32.28 62.32 -22.75
C LYS A 17 32.41 60.88 -22.24
N ALA A 18 33.46 60.58 -21.48
CA ALA A 18 33.66 59.27 -20.86
C ALA A 18 32.51 58.93 -19.91
N ASN A 19 32.14 59.85 -19.02
CA ASN A 19 31.01 59.71 -18.09
C ASN A 19 29.69 59.48 -18.85
N PHE A 20 29.41 60.27 -19.89
CA PHE A 20 28.20 60.10 -20.71
C PHE A 20 28.15 58.71 -21.35
N THR A 21 29.27 58.22 -21.89
CA THR A 21 29.33 56.88 -22.48
C THR A 21 29.19 55.76 -21.44
N GLY A 22 29.75 55.94 -20.24
CA GLY A 22 29.61 55.00 -19.12
C GLY A 22 28.17 54.91 -18.66
N ASN A 23 27.56 56.06 -18.35
CA ASN A 23 26.17 56.15 -17.92
C ASN A 23 25.21 55.56 -18.99
N LYS A 24 25.46 55.82 -20.28
CA LYS A 24 24.66 55.23 -21.37
C LYS A 24 24.74 53.69 -21.39
N LYS A 25 25.93 53.12 -21.16
CA LYS A 25 26.10 51.66 -21.11
C LYS A 25 25.39 51.07 -19.89
N GLU A 26 25.52 51.70 -18.73
CA GLU A 26 24.89 51.28 -17.48
C GLU A 26 23.36 51.31 -17.57
N LEU A 27 22.79 52.40 -18.10
CA LEU A 27 21.35 52.50 -18.37
C LEU A 27 20.86 51.41 -19.33
N ASN A 28 21.63 51.11 -20.38
CA ASN A 28 21.28 50.03 -21.31
C ASN A 28 21.32 48.65 -20.64
N SER A 29 22.34 48.36 -19.82
CA SER A 29 22.38 47.11 -19.05
C SER A 29 21.23 47.01 -18.04
N GLY A 30 20.88 48.11 -17.38
CA GLY A 30 19.73 48.18 -16.46
C GLY A 30 18.40 47.96 -17.17
N LEU A 31 18.23 48.52 -18.38
CA LEU A 31 17.04 48.31 -19.19
C LEU A 31 16.90 46.85 -19.64
N VAL A 32 17.99 46.19 -20.02
CA VAL A 32 17.96 44.77 -20.40
C VAL A 32 17.66 43.89 -19.19
N ASN A 33 18.26 44.19 -18.03
CA ASN A 33 18.01 43.46 -16.79
C ASN A 33 16.54 43.56 -16.35
N THR A 34 15.99 44.77 -16.27
CA THR A 34 14.59 45.00 -15.88
C THR A 34 13.60 44.34 -16.85
N LYS A 35 13.89 44.34 -18.17
CA LYS A 35 13.10 43.59 -19.16
C LYS A 35 13.11 42.09 -18.90
N GLN A 36 14.26 41.52 -18.51
CA GLN A 36 14.34 40.11 -18.17
C GLN A 36 13.56 39.80 -16.89
N GLN A 37 13.73 40.61 -15.84
CA GLN A 37 12.98 40.45 -14.59
C GLN A 37 11.46 40.52 -14.81
N LEU A 38 10.99 41.41 -15.68
CA LEU A 38 9.58 41.50 -16.04
C LEU A 38 9.07 40.23 -16.74
N ARG A 39 9.89 39.60 -17.59
CA ARG A 39 9.55 38.30 -18.20
C ARG A 39 9.47 37.20 -17.15
N ASP A 40 10.45 37.14 -16.26
CA ASP A 40 10.52 36.12 -15.21
C ASP A 40 9.35 36.24 -14.23
N LEU A 41 9.01 37.48 -13.83
CA LEU A 41 7.83 37.75 -12.99
C LEU A 41 6.53 37.39 -13.69
N LYS A 42 6.40 37.68 -14.99
CA LYS A 42 5.21 37.28 -15.76
C LYS A 42 5.06 35.75 -15.82
N GLN A 43 6.16 35.01 -15.99
CA GLN A 43 6.12 33.55 -15.95
C GLN A 43 5.73 33.03 -14.57
N LYS A 44 6.31 33.60 -13.50
CA LYS A 44 5.94 33.25 -12.12
C LYS A 44 4.47 33.53 -11.82
N LEU A 45 3.95 34.66 -12.31
CA LEU A 45 2.53 35.01 -12.18
C LEU A 45 1.64 33.96 -12.85
N LEU A 46 1.94 33.59 -14.10
CA LEU A 46 1.19 32.57 -14.83
C LEU A 46 1.20 31.22 -14.10
N ILE A 47 2.35 30.82 -13.55
CA ILE A 47 2.45 29.59 -12.75
C ILE A 47 1.59 29.72 -11.49
N SER A 48 1.69 30.83 -10.75
CA SER A 48 0.91 31.04 -9.53
C SER A 48 -0.60 31.08 -9.78
N GLU A 49 -1.02 31.66 -10.91
CA GLU A 49 -2.42 31.72 -11.32
C GLU A 49 -2.94 30.32 -11.65
N ALA A 50 -2.17 29.53 -12.41
CA ALA A 50 -2.51 28.13 -12.70
C ALA A 50 -2.57 27.27 -11.43
N THR A 51 -1.64 27.45 -10.48
CA THR A 51 -1.65 26.73 -9.20
C THR A 51 -2.84 27.13 -8.34
N ALA A 52 -3.16 28.43 -8.25
CA ALA A 52 -4.32 28.91 -7.50
C ALA A 52 -5.63 28.39 -8.09
N TYR A 53 -5.76 28.37 -9.43
CA TYR A 53 -6.91 27.81 -10.13
C TYR A 53 -7.05 26.30 -9.87
N ALA A 54 -5.96 25.54 -9.97
CA ALA A 54 -5.97 24.10 -9.69
C ALA A 54 -6.39 23.82 -8.24
N LEU A 55 -5.85 24.58 -7.28
CA LEU A 55 -6.21 24.45 -5.87
C LEU A 55 -7.67 24.83 -5.61
N ALA A 56 -8.16 25.91 -6.22
CA ALA A 56 -9.55 26.32 -6.10
C ALA A 56 -10.52 25.25 -6.64
N ASN A 57 -10.19 24.62 -7.76
CA ASN A 57 -10.97 23.52 -8.31
C ASN A 57 -10.92 22.26 -7.42
N GLN A 58 -9.75 21.93 -6.86
CA GLN A 58 -9.64 20.85 -5.86
C GLN A 58 -10.50 21.15 -4.64
N LEU A 59 -10.48 22.38 -4.13
CA LEU A 59 -11.31 22.79 -2.99
C LEU A 59 -12.81 22.75 -3.34
N GLN A 60 -13.21 23.11 -4.56
CA GLN A 60 -14.61 23.01 -4.99
C GLN A 60 -15.14 21.57 -5.02
N GLN A 61 -14.27 20.57 -5.24
CA GLN A 61 -14.64 19.16 -5.18
C GLN A 61 -15.08 18.74 -3.77
N TYR A 62 -14.51 19.35 -2.73
CA TYR A 62 -15.01 19.25 -1.38
C TYR A 62 -16.18 20.24 -1.26
N LYS A 63 -17.39 19.78 -0.95
CA LYS A 63 -18.56 20.66 -0.81
C LYS A 63 -18.36 21.63 0.37
N CYS A 64 -17.69 22.76 0.13
CA CYS A 64 -17.33 23.74 1.15
C CYS A 64 -18.54 24.37 1.85
N GLU A 65 -19.74 24.24 1.30
CA GLU A 65 -20.97 24.77 1.92
C GLU A 65 -21.26 24.11 3.28
N GLU A 66 -20.95 22.82 3.44
CA GLU A 66 -21.19 22.09 4.69
C GLU A 66 -20.17 22.43 5.79
N TYR A 67 -19.03 23.02 5.41
CA TYR A 67 -17.93 23.36 6.32
C TYR A 67 -17.65 24.85 6.37
N LYS A 68 -18.51 25.68 5.76
CA LYS A 68 -18.33 27.12 5.68
C LYS A 68 -18.21 27.76 7.06
N ASP A 69 -19.07 27.36 7.99
CA ASP A 69 -19.07 27.85 9.37
C ASP A 69 -17.83 27.36 10.15
N LEU A 70 -17.38 26.12 9.91
CA LEU A 70 -16.15 25.58 10.48
C LEU A 70 -14.92 26.31 9.94
N LEU A 71 -14.91 26.63 8.65
CA LEU A 71 -13.82 27.31 7.99
C LEU A 71 -13.78 28.80 8.37
N GLU A 72 -14.93 29.45 8.53
CA GLU A 72 -15.06 30.82 9.05
C GLU A 72 -14.69 30.89 10.54
N SER A 73 -15.00 29.86 11.33
CA SER A 73 -14.53 29.75 12.72
C SER A 73 -13.02 29.54 12.80
N VAL A 74 -12.45 28.62 12.01
CA VAL A 74 -11.00 28.32 12.01
C VAL A 74 -10.16 29.44 11.40
N LEU A 75 -10.60 30.06 10.30
CA LEU A 75 -9.86 31.12 9.61
C LEU A 75 -10.20 32.54 10.12
N GLY A 76 -11.41 32.74 10.65
CA GLY A 76 -11.87 34.03 11.16
C GLY A 76 -11.36 34.37 12.55
N GLU A 77 -10.99 33.36 13.35
CA GLU A 77 -10.45 33.56 14.71
C GLU A 77 -8.93 33.86 14.73
N GLU A 78 -8.21 33.70 13.60
CA GLU A 78 -6.75 33.88 13.53
C GLU A 78 -6.31 35.32 13.17
N LEU A 79 -6.86 36.31 13.88
CA LEU A 79 -6.27 37.65 13.97
C LEU A 79 -6.18 38.17 15.41
N GLN A 80 -6.08 37.27 16.39
CA GLN A 80 -5.61 37.61 17.73
C GLN A 80 -4.47 36.68 18.13
N PHE A 81 -3.28 36.96 17.59
CA PHE A 81 -2.03 36.45 18.14
C PHE A 81 -1.84 37.04 19.54
N GLN A 82 -2.36 36.35 20.56
CA GLN A 82 -1.86 36.49 21.91
C GLN A 82 -0.76 35.45 22.08
N GLU A 83 0.48 35.94 21.99
CA GLU A 83 1.70 35.24 22.36
C GLU A 83 1.57 34.74 23.81
N GLY A 84 1.09 33.51 23.95
CA GLY A 84 0.84 32.84 25.22
C GLY A 84 1.56 31.49 25.26
N GLU A 85 2.48 31.36 26.22
CA GLU A 85 3.20 30.19 26.73
C GLU A 85 2.94 28.79 26.09
N PRO A 86 4.00 28.04 25.71
CA PRO A 86 3.88 26.67 25.23
C PRO A 86 3.94 25.69 26.41
N VAL A 87 2.85 25.52 27.17
CA VAL A 87 2.84 24.57 28.31
C VAL A 87 2.18 23.21 27.99
N GLN A 88 1.64 22.98 26.79
CA GLN A 88 1.01 21.69 26.42
C GLN A 88 1.41 21.08 25.05
N LYS A 89 2.49 21.54 24.42
CA LYS A 89 2.92 21.04 23.09
C LYS A 89 3.76 19.74 23.01
N PRO A 90 4.27 19.09 24.09
CA PRO A 90 5.05 17.85 23.92
C PRO A 90 4.19 16.57 23.80
N ARG A 91 3.04 16.48 24.48
CA ARG A 91 2.21 15.25 24.51
C ARG A 91 1.63 14.88 23.14
N GLN A 92 1.13 15.85 22.38
CA GLN A 92 0.61 15.63 21.02
C GLN A 92 1.73 15.22 20.02
N ALA A 93 2.94 15.76 20.18
CA ALA A 93 4.07 15.42 19.33
C ALA A 93 4.61 14.00 19.62
N GLU A 94 4.40 13.50 20.84
CA GLU A 94 4.75 12.14 21.26
C GLU A 94 3.71 11.13 20.74
N GLU A 95 2.41 11.41 20.89
CA GLU A 95 1.32 10.59 20.32
C GLU A 95 1.46 10.43 18.79
N LEU A 96 1.80 11.50 18.07
CA LEU A 96 2.04 11.44 16.63
C LEU A 96 3.27 10.59 16.25
N ARG A 97 4.28 10.50 17.12
CA ARG A 97 5.43 9.60 16.91
C ARG A 97 5.02 8.15 17.10
N ASP A 98 4.16 7.87 18.07
CA ASP A 98 3.66 6.51 18.34
C ASP A 98 2.79 6.00 17.20
N TYR A 99 1.84 6.80 16.71
CA TYR A 99 1.04 6.42 15.53
C TYR A 99 1.90 6.23 14.29
N ARG A 100 2.91 7.09 14.07
CA ARG A 100 3.84 6.92 12.95
C ARG A 100 4.63 5.62 13.04
N PHE A 101 5.02 5.21 14.25
CA PHE A 101 5.68 3.92 14.46
C PHE A 101 4.73 2.77 14.16
N LEU A 102 3.50 2.81 14.67
CA LEU A 102 2.49 1.77 14.46
C LEU A 102 2.13 1.60 12.97
N ILE A 103 1.92 2.71 12.25
CA ILE A 103 1.66 2.69 10.79
C ILE A 103 2.81 2.03 10.05
N LYS A 104 4.06 2.32 10.40
CA LYS A 104 5.24 1.67 9.79
C LYS A 104 5.31 0.18 10.12
N ALA A 105 5.00 -0.20 11.35
CA ALA A 105 4.97 -1.60 11.76
C ALA A 105 3.89 -2.36 10.97
N GLN A 106 2.68 -1.81 10.88
CA GLN A 106 1.58 -2.40 10.14
C GLN A 106 1.86 -2.48 8.63
N ALA A 107 2.46 -1.45 8.04
CA ALA A 107 2.88 -1.48 6.62
C ALA A 107 3.90 -2.60 6.34
N LYS A 108 4.83 -2.83 7.27
CA LYS A 108 5.78 -3.93 7.18
C LYS A 108 5.10 -5.29 7.29
N GLU A 109 4.18 -5.47 8.24
CA GLU A 109 3.41 -6.70 8.39
C GLU A 109 2.54 -7.01 7.17
N LEU A 110 1.87 -6.00 6.61
CA LEU A 110 1.09 -6.14 5.37
C LEU A 110 1.97 -6.57 4.20
N THR A 111 3.18 -6.01 4.09
CA THR A 111 4.14 -6.43 3.06
C THR A 111 4.51 -7.91 3.25
N GLN A 112 4.83 -8.32 4.47
CA GLN A 112 5.14 -9.73 4.77
C GLN A 112 3.97 -10.68 4.51
N LEU A 113 2.73 -10.26 4.75
CA LEU A 113 1.54 -11.06 4.43
C LEU A 113 1.35 -11.18 2.92
N ARG A 114 1.57 -10.11 2.17
CA ARG A 114 1.52 -10.13 0.70
C ARG A 114 2.58 -11.08 0.12
N ASP A 115 3.80 -11.04 0.65
CA ASP A 115 4.88 -11.95 0.25
C ASP A 115 4.47 -13.42 0.51
N LYS A 116 3.92 -13.72 1.69
CA LYS A 116 3.45 -15.08 2.02
C LYS A 116 2.28 -15.55 1.15
N LEU A 117 1.36 -14.65 0.78
CA LEU A 117 0.27 -14.97 -0.15
C LEU A 117 0.83 -15.29 -1.54
N HIS A 118 1.83 -14.54 -2.00
CA HIS A 118 2.53 -14.83 -3.25
C HIS A 118 3.24 -16.19 -3.20
N ASP A 119 4.01 -16.47 -2.15
CA ASP A 119 4.66 -17.77 -1.94
C ASP A 119 3.64 -18.92 -1.93
N GLY A 120 2.51 -18.73 -1.26
CA GLY A 120 1.40 -19.70 -1.23
C GLY A 120 0.78 -19.93 -2.61
N ARG A 121 0.65 -18.88 -3.43
CA ARG A 121 0.17 -18.97 -4.81
C ARG A 121 1.15 -19.75 -5.67
N ASP A 122 2.45 -19.45 -5.59
CA ASP A 122 3.50 -20.14 -6.36
C ASP A 122 3.62 -21.62 -5.98
N ALA A 123 3.49 -21.93 -4.69
CA ALA A 123 3.41 -23.31 -4.22
C ALA A 123 2.17 -24.03 -4.78
N SER A 124 1.03 -23.34 -4.84
CA SER A 124 -0.21 -23.88 -5.43
C SER A 124 -0.09 -24.13 -6.94
N VAL A 125 0.57 -23.23 -7.68
CA VAL A 125 0.90 -23.44 -9.11
C VAL A 125 1.81 -24.65 -9.28
N SER A 126 2.86 -24.77 -8.46
CA SER A 126 3.78 -25.90 -8.50
C SER A 126 3.08 -27.24 -8.22
N LEU A 127 2.18 -27.25 -7.23
CA LEU A 127 1.34 -28.42 -6.91
C LEU A 127 0.43 -28.79 -8.07
N PHE A 128 -0.24 -27.81 -8.67
CA PHE A 128 -1.13 -28.01 -9.81
C PHE A 128 -0.42 -28.68 -10.99
N GLU A 129 0.76 -28.18 -11.38
CA GLU A 129 1.56 -28.78 -12.44
C GLU A 129 2.01 -30.20 -12.10
N HIS A 130 2.39 -30.46 -10.84
CA HIS A 130 2.79 -31.79 -10.43
C HIS A 130 1.62 -32.80 -10.50
N LEU A 131 0.44 -32.42 -10.03
CA LEU A 131 -0.76 -33.25 -10.11
C LEU A 131 -1.18 -33.51 -11.56
N LYS A 132 -1.10 -32.50 -12.42
CA LYS A 132 -1.34 -32.64 -13.87
C LYS A 132 -0.37 -33.62 -14.51
N LEU A 133 0.92 -33.54 -14.18
CA LEU A 133 1.94 -34.49 -14.67
C LEU A 133 1.65 -35.92 -14.20
N LEU A 134 1.23 -36.11 -12.95
CA LEU A 134 0.86 -37.42 -12.41
C LEU A 134 -0.34 -38.02 -13.13
N LEU A 135 -1.35 -37.21 -13.46
CA LEU A 135 -2.51 -37.63 -14.25
C LEU A 135 -2.12 -37.98 -15.70
N SER A 136 -1.20 -37.23 -16.30
CA SER A 136 -0.69 -37.48 -17.66
C SER A 136 0.24 -38.71 -17.74
N ARG A 137 0.79 -39.14 -16.59
CA ARG A 137 1.80 -40.19 -16.33
C ARG A 137 1.56 -41.60 -16.92
N GLY A 138 0.44 -41.91 -17.54
CA GLY A 138 0.39 -43.13 -18.36
C GLY A 138 -0.81 -44.05 -18.24
N ASP A 139 -0.52 -45.34 -17.99
CA ASP A 139 -1.39 -46.46 -18.35
C ASP A 139 -2.79 -46.41 -17.68
N PRO A 140 -3.87 -46.32 -18.48
CA PRO A 140 -5.25 -46.33 -17.99
C PRO A 140 -5.70 -47.69 -17.42
N ASP A 141 -4.95 -48.78 -17.61
CA ASP A 141 -5.32 -50.11 -17.12
C ASP A 141 -4.70 -50.51 -15.77
N ASP A 142 -3.90 -49.63 -15.15
CA ASP A 142 -3.40 -49.85 -13.80
C ASP A 142 -4.50 -49.67 -12.74
N TYR A 143 -4.91 -50.76 -12.10
CA TYR A 143 -5.89 -50.77 -11.01
C TYR A 143 -5.44 -49.90 -9.81
N GLN A 144 -4.13 -49.77 -9.55
CA GLN A 144 -3.58 -48.88 -8.53
C GLN A 144 -3.54 -47.41 -8.95
N ARG A 145 -3.82 -47.10 -10.22
CA ARG A 145 -4.04 -45.72 -10.65
C ARG A 145 -5.52 -45.35 -10.60
N LYS A 146 -6.41 -46.28 -10.93
CA LYS A 146 -7.86 -46.04 -10.92
C LYS A 146 -8.36 -45.55 -9.54
N ASN A 147 -7.80 -46.06 -8.44
CA ASN A 147 -8.14 -45.62 -7.08
C ASN A 147 -7.49 -44.26 -6.68
N LEU A 148 -6.47 -43.79 -7.39
CA LEU A 148 -5.81 -42.50 -7.17
C LEU A 148 -6.33 -41.41 -8.10
N GLN A 149 -7.03 -41.78 -9.18
CA GLN A 149 -7.49 -40.84 -10.20
C GLN A 149 -8.45 -39.80 -9.63
N GLU A 150 -9.44 -40.21 -8.85
CA GLU A 150 -10.41 -39.31 -8.22
C GLU A 150 -9.73 -38.36 -7.21
N PRO A 151 -8.91 -38.85 -6.25
CA PRO A 151 -8.12 -37.97 -5.37
C PRO A 151 -7.19 -36.99 -6.10
N LEU A 152 -6.54 -37.42 -7.20
CA LEU A 152 -5.64 -36.58 -7.97
C LEU A 152 -6.40 -35.49 -8.75
N THR A 153 -7.56 -35.85 -9.31
CA THR A 153 -8.42 -34.90 -10.03
C THR A 153 -9.00 -33.86 -9.07
N GLU A 154 -9.44 -34.29 -7.90
CA GLU A 154 -9.92 -33.39 -6.84
C GLU A 154 -8.78 -32.50 -6.31
N GLY A 155 -7.60 -33.07 -6.09
CA GLY A 155 -6.41 -32.30 -5.73
C GLY A 155 -6.05 -31.23 -6.77
N LEU A 156 -6.20 -31.55 -8.07
CA LEU A 156 -5.94 -30.62 -9.17
C LEU A 156 -6.97 -29.48 -9.17
N ARG A 157 -8.26 -29.80 -8.95
CA ARG A 157 -9.34 -28.81 -8.79
C ARG A 157 -9.08 -27.88 -7.60
N LEU A 158 -8.65 -28.43 -6.46
CA LEU A 158 -8.34 -27.66 -5.26
C LEU A 158 -7.11 -26.76 -5.44
N ALA A 159 -6.04 -27.26 -6.04
CA ALA A 159 -4.85 -26.46 -6.35
C ALA A 159 -5.20 -25.29 -7.27
N LYS A 160 -6.04 -25.51 -8.29
CA LYS A 160 -6.57 -24.46 -9.16
C LYS A 160 -7.38 -23.41 -8.38
N CYS A 161 -8.25 -23.87 -7.46
CA CYS A 161 -9.03 -22.98 -6.61
C CYS A 161 -8.15 -22.09 -5.71
N LEU A 162 -7.07 -22.65 -5.16
CA LEU A 162 -6.10 -21.88 -4.36
C LEU A 162 -5.39 -20.82 -5.19
N ILE A 163 -4.99 -21.13 -6.43
CA ILE A 163 -4.36 -20.16 -7.34
C ILE A 163 -5.30 -18.96 -7.60
N CYS A 164 -6.60 -19.21 -7.79
CA CYS A 164 -7.60 -18.15 -7.99
C CYS A 164 -7.85 -17.34 -6.71
N LYS A 165 -8.00 -18.00 -5.56
CA LYS A 165 -8.26 -17.33 -4.27
C LYS A 165 -7.09 -16.49 -3.77
N LEU A 166 -5.86 -16.85 -4.15
CA LEU A 166 -4.64 -16.13 -3.80
C LEU A 166 -4.25 -15.09 -4.87
N ARG A 167 -5.13 -14.78 -5.83
CA ARG A 167 -4.89 -13.74 -6.82
C ARG A 167 -4.83 -12.37 -6.10
N PRO A 168 -3.89 -11.49 -6.48
CA PRO A 168 -3.92 -10.12 -5.97
C PRO A 168 -5.20 -9.42 -6.42
N GLU A 169 -5.90 -8.79 -5.48
CA GLU A 169 -6.99 -7.86 -5.73
C GLU A 169 -6.39 -6.56 -6.24
N THR A 170 -6.15 -6.45 -7.55
CA THR A 170 -5.76 -5.18 -8.17
C THR A 170 -7.02 -4.35 -8.40
N GLU A 171 -7.13 -3.22 -7.72
CA GLU A 171 -7.91 -2.07 -8.18
C GLU A 171 -7.25 -1.56 -9.46
N ASP A 172 -7.63 -2.13 -10.59
CA ASP A 172 -7.84 -1.44 -11.86
C ASP A 172 -8.13 -2.50 -12.92
N ASP A 173 -9.26 -2.28 -13.56
CA ASP A 173 -9.82 -3.00 -14.68
C ASP A 173 -8.99 -2.68 -15.95
N GLU A 174 -7.70 -2.98 -15.91
CA GLU A 174 -6.91 -3.20 -17.12
C GLU A 174 -6.54 -4.68 -17.13
N GLU A 175 -7.11 -5.39 -18.10
CA GLU A 175 -6.82 -6.78 -18.43
C GLU A 175 -5.32 -6.98 -18.69
N VAL A 176 -4.53 -7.06 -17.63
CA VAL A 176 -3.21 -7.66 -17.67
C VAL A 176 -3.43 -9.15 -17.42
N GLU A 177 -3.32 -9.86 -18.52
CA GLU A 177 -3.44 -11.30 -18.73
C GLU A 177 -2.36 -12.09 -17.93
N ASP A 178 -2.26 -11.89 -16.62
CA ASP A 178 -1.37 -12.64 -15.72
C ASP A 178 -2.03 -13.92 -15.19
N THR A 179 -3.16 -14.32 -15.78
CA THR A 179 -3.62 -15.70 -15.75
C THR A 179 -2.92 -16.45 -16.88
N PRO A 180 -2.02 -17.41 -16.60
CA PRO A 180 -1.45 -18.25 -17.64
C PRO A 180 -2.57 -18.78 -18.54
N SER A 181 -2.50 -18.51 -19.85
CA SER A 181 -3.47 -18.95 -20.87
C SER A 181 -3.90 -20.42 -20.73
N TRP A 182 -2.99 -21.26 -20.22
CA TRP A 182 -3.21 -22.66 -19.87
C TRP A 182 -4.29 -22.91 -18.78
N LEU A 183 -4.49 -22.02 -17.80
CA LEU A 183 -5.52 -22.18 -16.78
C LEU A 183 -6.95 -22.04 -17.35
N SER A 184 -7.10 -21.26 -18.41
CA SER A 184 -8.35 -21.07 -19.14
C SER A 184 -8.72 -22.30 -19.96
N THR A 185 -7.76 -22.93 -20.65
CA THR A 185 -8.00 -24.13 -21.46
C THR A 185 -8.53 -25.29 -20.62
N VAL A 186 -8.05 -25.44 -19.38
CA VAL A 186 -8.50 -26.50 -18.45
C VAL A 186 -9.88 -26.21 -17.84
N LEU A 187 -10.34 -24.95 -17.81
CA LEU A 187 -11.72 -24.65 -17.38
C LEU A 187 -12.73 -25.15 -18.43
N GLN A 188 -12.37 -25.08 -19.71
CA GLN A 188 -13.24 -25.47 -20.81
C GLN A 188 -13.34 -27.00 -21.00
N GLU A 189 -12.25 -27.75 -20.75
CA GLU A 189 -12.25 -29.22 -20.86
C GLU A 189 -13.02 -29.95 -19.75
N THR A 190 -13.40 -29.26 -18.66
CA THR A 190 -14.30 -29.82 -17.64
C THR A 190 -15.78 -29.59 -17.92
N GLU A 191 -16.13 -28.77 -18.92
CA GLU A 191 -17.52 -28.40 -19.25
C GLU A 191 -18.12 -29.28 -20.38
N GLU A 192 -17.29 -29.89 -21.25
CA GLU A 192 -17.76 -30.64 -22.43
C GLU A 192 -18.17 -32.12 -22.18
N LYS A 193 -18.42 -32.56 -20.94
CA LYS A 193 -18.94 -33.92 -20.66
C LYS A 193 -20.17 -33.97 -19.77
N GLU A 194 -21.04 -32.97 -19.85
CA GLU A 194 -22.33 -32.97 -19.17
C GLU A 194 -23.48 -32.66 -20.13
N ASP A 195 -23.68 -33.55 -21.12
CA ASP A 195 -24.96 -33.68 -21.81
C ASP A 195 -25.99 -34.22 -20.80
N HIS A 196 -26.62 -33.33 -20.02
CA HIS A 196 -28.06 -33.21 -19.84
C HIS A 196 -28.43 -32.26 -18.68
N GLN A 197 -29.16 -31.21 -19.08
CA GLN A 197 -30.13 -30.39 -18.33
C GLN A 197 -29.63 -29.13 -17.60
N ASP A 198 -29.85 -28.01 -18.30
CA ASP A 198 -30.39 -26.72 -17.81
C ASP A 198 -30.00 -26.29 -16.38
N SER A 199 -28.95 -25.48 -16.28
CA SER A 199 -29.02 -24.21 -15.54
C SER A 199 -27.90 -23.27 -15.98
N LEU A 200 -28.28 -22.23 -16.72
CA LEU A 200 -27.46 -21.05 -16.95
C LEU A 200 -27.28 -20.33 -15.61
N GLU A 201 -26.14 -20.53 -14.95
CA GLU A 201 -25.71 -19.63 -13.87
C GLU A 201 -24.22 -19.31 -14.09
N GLU A 202 -24.05 -18.21 -14.82
CA GLU A 202 -22.95 -17.27 -14.77
C GLU A 202 -22.11 -17.43 -13.50
N CYS A 203 -20.80 -17.66 -13.67
CA CYS A 203 -19.79 -17.81 -12.61
C CYS A 203 -19.76 -16.58 -11.68
N SER A 204 -20.73 -16.53 -10.79
CA SER A 204 -20.93 -15.54 -9.75
C SER A 204 -20.38 -16.15 -8.46
N SER A 205 -19.10 -15.90 -8.22
CA SER A 205 -18.56 -15.62 -6.88
C SER A 205 -19.23 -16.29 -5.68
N THR A 206 -19.32 -17.63 -5.61
CA THR A 206 -19.57 -18.32 -4.32
C THR A 206 -18.90 -19.69 -4.28
N CYS A 207 -17.72 -19.76 -3.67
CA CYS A 207 -17.17 -21.03 -3.19
C CYS A 207 -17.93 -21.44 -1.91
N SER A 208 -19.13 -21.99 -2.08
CA SER A 208 -19.95 -22.48 -0.96
C SER A 208 -19.54 -23.90 -0.55
N ILE A 209 -18.53 -23.98 0.32
CA ILE A 209 -18.35 -25.15 1.22
C ILE A 209 -18.05 -24.58 2.61
N CYS A 210 -19.08 -24.09 3.30
CA CYS A 210 -19.08 -23.75 4.72
C CYS A 210 -20.51 -23.81 5.29
N HIS A 211 -21.09 -25.01 5.38
CA HIS A 211 -22.24 -25.38 6.23
C HIS A 211 -22.01 -26.86 6.60
N ASP A 212 -21.98 -27.36 7.84
CA ASP A 212 -22.67 -26.97 9.07
C ASP A 212 -21.86 -27.38 10.32
N LEU A 213 -21.70 -26.47 11.28
CA LEU A 213 -21.77 -26.77 12.73
C LEU A 213 -22.28 -25.50 13.43
N SER A 214 -23.59 -25.29 13.40
CA SER A 214 -24.27 -24.38 14.33
C SER A 214 -25.62 -24.95 14.67
N ASP A 215 -25.71 -25.52 15.87
CA ASP A 215 -26.97 -25.73 16.54
C ASP A 215 -26.95 -25.05 17.92
N SER A 216 -27.79 -24.02 17.99
CA SER A 216 -28.65 -23.61 19.11
C SER A 216 -28.10 -23.46 20.53
N GLY A 217 -28.35 -22.27 21.10
CA GLY A 217 -28.52 -22.12 22.54
C GLY A 217 -28.39 -20.70 23.08
N HIS A 218 -29.36 -19.83 22.81
CA HIS A 218 -29.53 -18.59 23.57
C HIS A 218 -29.79 -18.91 25.05
N GLN A 219 -29.07 -18.23 25.95
CA GLN A 219 -29.66 -17.78 27.21
C GLN A 219 -28.92 -16.56 27.77
N HIS A 220 -29.66 -15.46 27.86
CA HIS A 220 -29.29 -14.24 28.56
C HIS A 220 -29.12 -14.49 30.06
N SER A 221 -28.05 -13.99 30.66
CA SER A 221 -28.11 -13.44 32.02
C SER A 221 -27.00 -12.42 32.26
N LYS A 222 -27.38 -11.30 32.88
CA LYS A 222 -26.55 -10.13 33.14
C LYS A 222 -25.69 -10.30 34.41
N SER A 223 -24.43 -9.87 34.31
CA SER A 223 -23.57 -9.20 35.33
C SER A 223 -23.09 -10.01 36.57
N PRO A 224 -22.05 -9.56 37.32
CA PRO A 224 -21.01 -8.54 37.05
C PRO A 224 -19.56 -9.05 37.28
N SER A 225 -18.59 -8.32 36.71
CA SER A 225 -17.15 -8.44 37.00
C SER A 225 -16.83 -8.24 38.48
N LYS A 226 -16.09 -9.18 39.06
CA LYS A 226 -15.40 -9.00 40.34
C LYS A 226 -13.90 -9.24 40.13
N LYS A 227 -13.12 -8.18 40.34
CA LYS A 227 -11.66 -8.24 40.43
C LYS A 227 -11.29 -9.08 41.65
N GLN A 228 -10.35 -10.01 41.49
CA GLN A 228 -9.61 -10.58 42.61
C GLN A 228 -8.17 -10.85 42.17
N GLU A 229 -7.31 -9.94 42.58
CA GLU A 229 -5.88 -10.12 42.85
C GLU A 229 -5.75 -11.09 44.05
N VAL A 230 -4.79 -12.02 44.02
CA VAL A 230 -3.94 -12.45 45.16
C VAL A 230 -2.94 -13.53 44.67
N ASP A 231 -1.67 -13.13 44.77
CA ASP A 231 -0.43 -13.82 45.16
C ASP A 231 0.02 -15.20 44.69
N SER A 232 1.30 -15.18 44.32
CA SER A 232 2.24 -16.27 44.11
C SER A 232 2.93 -16.67 45.42
N SER A 233 3.12 -17.97 45.66
CA SER A 233 4.27 -18.53 46.40
C SER A 233 4.26 -20.07 46.41
N VAL A 234 5.26 -20.68 45.74
CA VAL A 234 6.15 -21.80 46.16
C VAL A 234 5.53 -22.97 46.94
N ASP A 235 5.66 -24.21 46.43
CA ASP A 235 6.74 -25.12 46.89
C ASP A 235 6.89 -26.40 46.04
N VAL A 236 8.12 -26.90 46.10
CA VAL A 236 8.83 -27.92 45.37
C VAL A 236 8.35 -29.34 45.69
N ASN A 237 8.27 -30.20 44.68
CA ASN A 237 8.87 -31.54 44.72
C ASN A 237 8.79 -32.23 43.35
N SER A 238 9.92 -32.17 42.66
CA SER A 238 10.32 -33.08 41.60
C SER A 238 10.68 -34.44 42.22
N GLU A 239 10.18 -35.54 41.65
CA GLU A 239 11.06 -36.60 41.15
C GLU A 239 10.33 -37.57 40.20
N PRO A 240 11.05 -38.17 39.23
CA PRO A 240 10.50 -38.94 38.11
C PRO A 240 10.79 -40.45 38.23
N SER A 241 10.22 -41.26 37.32
CA SER A 241 10.69 -42.56 36.77
C SER A 241 9.49 -43.49 36.51
N HIS A 242 9.46 -44.44 35.58
CA HIS A 242 10.45 -44.98 34.64
C HIS A 242 9.65 -45.62 33.48
N TYR A 243 10.10 -45.42 32.23
CA TYR A 243 9.71 -46.26 31.09
C TYR A 243 10.19 -47.70 31.31
N GLN A 244 9.36 -48.72 31.09
CA GLN A 244 9.83 -50.10 31.02
C GLN A 244 9.54 -50.67 29.64
N GLY A 245 10.51 -50.50 28.74
CA GLY A 245 10.73 -51.40 27.63
C GLY A 245 12.08 -52.06 27.87
N GLU A 246 12.14 -53.38 27.69
CA GLU A 246 13.21 -54.06 26.96
C GLU A 246 12.98 -55.57 26.95
N GLU A 247 12.87 -56.10 25.73
CA GLU A 247 13.14 -57.47 25.37
C GLU A 247 14.65 -57.72 25.43
N ALA A 248 15.10 -58.86 25.97
CA ALA A 248 16.37 -59.45 25.58
C ALA A 248 16.44 -60.96 25.86
N LEU A 249 16.50 -61.70 24.75
CA LEU A 249 17.50 -62.74 24.42
C LEU A 249 17.71 -63.94 25.36
N ASN A 250 17.34 -65.10 24.82
CA ASN A 250 17.79 -66.43 25.21
C ASN A 250 19.32 -66.56 25.15
N VAL A 251 19.90 -67.10 26.23
CA VAL A 251 21.27 -67.63 26.28
C VAL A 251 21.23 -69.14 26.04
N LEU A 252 22.13 -69.62 25.18
CA LEU A 252 22.41 -71.03 24.96
C LEU A 252 23.90 -71.23 25.31
N THR A 253 24.17 -71.68 26.53
CA THR A 253 25.32 -72.54 26.90
C THR A 253 25.20 -72.99 28.36
#